data_AF-A0A9W7DZW8-F1
#
_entry.id   AF-A0A9W7DZW8-F1
#
_cell.length_a   1.000
_cell.length_b   1.000
_cell.length_c   1.000
_cell.angle_alpha   90.00
_cell.angle_beta   90.00
_cell.angle_gamma   90.00
#
_symmetry.space_group_name_H-M   'P 1'
#
loop_
_entity.id
_entity.type
_entity.pdbx_description
1 polymer ?
#
loop_
_entity_poly.entity_id
_entity_poly.type
_entity_poly.pdbx_seq_one_letter_code
_entity_poly.pdbx_strand_id
1 'polypeptide(L)'
;MASLPARIKQMQKLHGDAIGSSSTPSQYNDHIQSSANQNSHPNEESWRAFGNDNEAGRLLAKRRAAEECRQAIDDAEMRQSAYRPPNMNAFSADAEKDRLSEVFTHKGGRALPSELTHPVGPAPSEVRQRVAEQRRIDEARATRRARLNGGVDPLAKPDAPAFVDERTHNDMLFDQIYSEVKDRRSHQDAMEAAGGGKETRQKTAAEISSRLSKLSVLDPGRAAEVVVEMYDKK
;
A
#
# COMPACT_ATOMS: atom_id res chain seq x y z
N MET A 1 13.04 42.54 0.78
CA MET A 1 11.65 42.98 0.53
C MET A 1 11.31 42.68 -0.91
N ALA A 2 10.52 41.64 -1.19
CA ALA A 2 9.90 41.44 -2.49
C ALA A 2 8.55 40.74 -2.27
N SER A 3 7.51 41.39 -2.80
CA SER A 3 6.10 41.17 -2.55
C SER A 3 5.53 40.05 -3.42
N LEU A 4 4.64 39.23 -2.85
CA LEU A 4 3.80 38.26 -3.56
C LEU A 4 2.63 38.98 -4.26
N PRO A 5 2.05 38.36 -5.31
CA PRO A 5 0.60 38.44 -5.48
C PRO A 5 -0.06 37.07 -5.37
N ALA A 6 -1.09 37.06 -4.54
CA ALA A 6 -2.03 35.97 -4.33
C ALA A 6 -2.84 35.66 -5.59
N ARG A 7 -3.24 34.40 -5.77
CA ARG A 7 -4.42 34.07 -6.58
C ARG A 7 -5.25 32.97 -5.93
N ILE A 8 -6.30 33.43 -5.26
CA ILE A 8 -7.48 32.70 -4.82
C ILE A 8 -8.44 32.57 -6.00
N LYS A 9 -9.03 31.38 -6.19
CA LYS A 9 -10.37 31.06 -6.76
C LYS A 9 -10.47 29.52 -6.75
N GLN A 10 -11.14 28.85 -5.82
CA GLN A 10 -12.58 28.77 -5.51
C GLN A 10 -13.42 28.22 -6.67
N MET A 11 -13.70 26.91 -6.63
CA MET A 11 -14.92 26.19 -7.08
C MET A 11 -14.84 24.81 -6.37
N GLN A 12 -15.65 24.39 -5.39
CA GLN A 12 -17.11 24.29 -5.20
C GLN A 12 -17.89 23.51 -6.26
N LYS A 13 -18.31 22.30 -5.82
CA LYS A 13 -19.50 21.49 -6.19
C LYS A 13 -19.47 20.91 -7.62
N LEU A 14 -19.91 19.69 -7.89
CA LEU A 14 -21.19 19.09 -7.56
C LEU A 14 -21.15 17.55 -7.53
N HIS A 15 -22.16 17.00 -6.87
CA HIS A 15 -22.61 15.61 -6.87
C HIS A 15 -22.97 15.11 -8.28
N GLY A 16 -22.96 13.79 -8.47
CA GLY A 16 -23.55 13.15 -9.64
C GLY A 16 -23.54 11.64 -9.53
N ASP A 17 -24.47 11.10 -8.75
CA ASP A 17 -24.99 9.75 -8.90
C ASP A 17 -25.63 9.60 -10.30
N ALA A 18 -25.31 8.53 -11.04
CA ALA A 18 -26.19 7.93 -12.05
C ALA A 18 -25.59 6.59 -12.49
N ILE A 19 -26.15 5.47 -12.04
CA ILE A 19 -27.17 4.69 -12.76
C ILE A 19 -26.58 3.91 -13.94
N GLY A 20 -26.53 2.59 -13.75
CA GLY A 20 -26.28 1.66 -14.84
C GLY A 20 -27.38 1.72 -15.90
N SER A 21 -26.97 1.46 -17.13
CA SER A 21 -27.89 0.96 -18.15
C SER A 21 -27.15 -0.05 -19.01
N SER A 22 -27.53 -1.30 -18.80
CA SER A 22 -27.41 -2.38 -19.76
C SER A 22 -28.06 -1.96 -21.07
N SER A 23 -27.29 -1.88 -22.16
CA SER A 23 -27.83 -1.86 -23.52
C SER A 23 -27.28 -3.06 -24.28
N THR A 24 -28.22 -3.95 -24.58
CA THR A 24 -28.14 -5.08 -25.49
C THR A 24 -27.85 -4.63 -26.94
N PRO A 25 -27.32 -5.52 -27.79
CA PRO A 25 -26.82 -5.17 -29.11
C PRO A 25 -27.96 -4.84 -30.08
N SER A 26 -27.96 -3.61 -30.58
CA SER A 26 -28.82 -3.20 -31.70
C SER A 26 -28.17 -3.66 -33.01
N GLN A 27 -28.68 -4.77 -33.55
CA GLN A 27 -28.53 -5.11 -34.96
C GLN A 27 -29.34 -4.10 -35.78
N TYR A 28 -28.66 -3.14 -36.40
CA TYR A 28 -29.21 -2.41 -37.54
C TYR A 28 -28.27 -2.53 -38.72
N ASN A 29 -28.79 -3.22 -39.74
CA ASN A 29 -28.40 -3.09 -41.13
C ASN A 29 -28.47 -1.62 -41.52
N ASP A 30 -27.35 -1.03 -41.91
CA ASP A 30 -27.36 0.05 -42.88
C ASP A 30 -26.61 -0.40 -44.12
N HIS A 31 -27.43 -0.74 -45.10
CA HIS A 31 -27.09 -0.97 -46.50
C HIS A 31 -26.71 0.39 -47.09
N ILE A 32 -25.47 0.86 -46.85
CA ILE A 32 -24.93 1.99 -47.59
C ILE A 32 -24.61 1.50 -49.01
N GLN A 33 -25.57 1.72 -49.89
CA GLN A 33 -25.35 1.68 -51.33
C GLN A 33 -24.18 2.60 -51.66
N SER A 34 -23.09 1.99 -52.12
CA SER A 34 -21.95 2.67 -52.72
C SER A 34 -22.41 3.32 -54.03
N SER A 35 -23.00 4.50 -53.95
CA SER A 35 -23.10 5.40 -55.09
C SER A 35 -21.68 5.85 -55.42
N ALA A 36 -21.14 5.25 -56.48
CA ALA A 36 -19.89 5.62 -57.11
C ALA A 36 -19.90 7.13 -57.39
N ASN A 37 -19.20 7.89 -56.56
CA ASN A 37 -18.89 9.29 -56.83
C ASN A 37 -17.79 9.31 -57.91
N GLN A 38 -18.20 9.18 -59.16
CA GLN A 38 -17.35 9.42 -60.33
C GLN A 38 -17.12 10.93 -60.51
N ASN A 39 -16.52 11.57 -59.51
CA ASN A 39 -15.82 12.83 -59.71
C ASN A 39 -14.39 12.49 -60.12
N SER A 40 -14.25 12.08 -61.38
CA SER A 40 -12.96 12.07 -62.08
C SER A 40 -12.42 13.50 -62.10
N HIS A 41 -11.59 13.86 -61.12
CA HIS A 41 -10.76 15.06 -61.18
C HIS A 41 -9.73 14.88 -62.30
N PRO A 42 -9.90 15.53 -63.48
CA PRO A 42 -8.91 15.46 -64.53
C PRO A 42 -7.96 16.64 -64.31
N ASN A 43 -7.20 16.64 -63.20
CA ASN A 43 -6.14 17.64 -63.02
C ASN A 43 -5.04 17.33 -62.00
N GLU A 44 -5.02 16.15 -61.36
CA GLU A 44 -3.95 15.84 -60.39
C GLU A 44 -2.63 15.43 -61.05
N GLU A 45 -2.62 15.17 -62.36
CA GLU A 45 -1.42 14.73 -63.08
C GLU A 45 -0.75 15.85 -63.90
N SER A 46 -1.32 17.05 -64.01
CA SER A 46 -0.68 18.14 -64.76
C SER A 46 0.65 18.59 -64.12
N TRP A 47 0.86 18.32 -62.83
CA TRP A 47 2.12 18.59 -62.13
C TRP A 47 3.16 17.48 -62.30
N ARG A 48 2.74 16.30 -62.80
CA ARG A 48 3.65 15.20 -63.16
C ARG A 48 4.36 15.43 -64.50
N ALA A 49 3.93 16.44 -65.27
CA ALA A 49 4.53 16.79 -66.54
C ALA A 49 5.88 17.51 -66.41
N PHE A 50 6.26 17.97 -65.21
CA PHE A 50 7.61 18.48 -64.98
C PHE A 50 8.58 17.30 -64.88
N GLY A 51 9.23 16.97 -65.99
CA GLY A 51 10.32 15.99 -65.98
C GLY A 51 11.40 16.35 -64.96
N ASN A 52 12.09 15.34 -64.44
CA ASN A 52 13.21 15.50 -63.48
C ASN A 52 14.40 16.30 -64.06
N ASP A 53 14.35 16.59 -65.35
CA ASP A 53 15.34 17.38 -66.07
C ASP A 53 15.17 18.89 -65.86
N ASN A 54 13.98 19.33 -65.41
CA ASN A 54 13.73 20.73 -65.08
C ASN A 54 13.92 20.99 -63.58
N GLU A 55 14.45 22.16 -63.22
CA GLU A 55 14.70 22.58 -61.83
C GLU A 55 13.43 22.52 -60.98
N ALA A 56 12.29 22.92 -61.55
CA ALA A 56 10.98 22.84 -60.91
C ALA A 56 10.60 21.39 -60.54
N GLY A 57 10.84 20.43 -61.44
CA GLY A 57 10.60 19.01 -61.18
C GLY A 57 11.46 18.47 -60.04
N ARG A 58 12.73 18.86 -60.01
CA ARG A 58 13.66 18.48 -58.92
C ARG A 58 13.26 19.06 -57.57
N LEU A 59 12.81 20.32 -57.52
CA LEU A 59 12.35 20.96 -56.28
C LEU A 59 11.06 20.33 -55.76
N LEU A 60 10.11 20.00 -56.66
CA LEU A 60 8.90 19.28 -56.29
C LEU A 60 9.20 17.87 -55.79
N ALA A 61 10.12 17.15 -56.43
CA ALA A 61 10.56 15.83 -55.96
C ALA A 61 11.23 15.89 -54.58
N LYS A 62 12.09 16.89 -54.34
CA LYS A 62 12.71 17.12 -53.01
C LYS A 62 11.67 17.45 -51.94
N ARG A 63 10.68 18.29 -52.26
CA ARG A 63 9.59 18.63 -51.35
C ARG A 63 8.76 17.40 -50.98
N ARG A 64 8.39 16.60 -51.98
CA ARG A 64 7.64 15.37 -51.77
C ARG A 64 8.40 14.38 -50.91
N ALA A 65 9.69 14.15 -51.19
CA ALA A 65 10.54 13.29 -50.38
C ALA A 65 10.64 13.80 -48.92
N ALA A 66 10.70 15.13 -48.72
CA ALA A 66 10.69 15.71 -47.39
C ALA A 66 9.36 15.51 -46.65
N GLU A 67 8.22 15.63 -47.35
CA GLU A 67 6.89 15.35 -46.79
C GLU A 67 6.72 13.86 -46.43
N GLU A 68 7.18 12.95 -47.29
CA GLU A 68 7.18 11.50 -47.04
C GLU A 68 8.04 11.14 -45.82
N CYS A 69 9.23 11.74 -45.68
CA CYS A 69 10.08 11.56 -44.50
C CYS A 69 9.39 12.05 -43.21
N ARG A 70 8.70 13.19 -43.25
CA ARG A 70 7.96 13.71 -42.07
C ARG A 70 6.84 12.75 -41.68
N GLN A 71 6.05 12.31 -42.65
CA GLN A 71 4.97 11.37 -42.39
C GLN A 71 5.49 10.05 -41.80
N ALA A 72 6.63 9.55 -42.27
CA ALA A 72 7.25 8.34 -41.72
C ALA A 72 7.72 8.52 -40.26
N ILE A 73 8.21 9.71 -39.89
CA ILE A 73 8.59 10.05 -38.52
C ILE A 73 7.34 10.10 -37.63
N ASP A 74 6.31 10.84 -38.07
CA ASP A 74 5.06 10.99 -37.32
C ASP A 74 4.39 9.62 -37.08
N ASP A 75 4.36 8.75 -38.10
CA ASP A 75 3.85 7.39 -37.98
C ASP A 75 4.65 6.54 -36.99
N ALA A 76 5.98 6.69 -36.97
CA ALA A 76 6.83 5.98 -36.02
C ALA A 76 6.59 6.47 -34.58
N GLU A 77 6.46 7.78 -34.36
CA GLU A 77 6.12 8.36 -33.06
C GLU A 77 4.71 7.95 -32.59
N MET A 78 3.73 7.94 -33.49
CA MET A 78 2.40 7.43 -33.19
C MET A 78 2.43 5.96 -32.81
N ARG A 79 3.19 5.11 -33.52
CA ARG A 79 3.35 3.69 -33.15
C ARG A 79 4.06 3.52 -31.81
N GLN A 80 5.09 4.33 -31.52
CA GLN A 80 5.82 4.25 -30.25
C GLN A 80 4.97 4.71 -29.07
N SER A 81 4.21 5.79 -29.22
CA SER A 81 3.31 6.28 -28.18
C SER A 81 2.09 5.37 -27.96
N ALA A 82 1.61 4.72 -29.02
CA ALA A 82 0.57 3.69 -28.93
C ALA A 82 1.10 2.34 -28.42
N TYR A 83 2.40 2.08 -28.55
CA TYR A 83 3.01 0.85 -28.07
C TYR A 83 2.96 0.80 -26.54
N ARG A 84 2.27 -0.20 -26.02
CA ARG A 84 2.32 -0.58 -24.61
C ARG A 84 3.19 -1.82 -24.53
N PRO A 85 4.44 -1.69 -24.04
CA PRO A 85 5.30 -2.86 -23.83
C PRO A 85 4.52 -3.91 -23.03
N PRO A 86 4.70 -5.21 -23.34
CA PRO A 86 4.20 -6.27 -22.48
C PRO A 86 4.64 -5.98 -21.05
N ASN A 87 3.73 -6.06 -20.10
CA ASN A 87 4.02 -5.70 -18.73
C ASN A 87 5.06 -6.71 -18.19
N MET A 88 6.35 -6.32 -18.20
CA MET A 88 7.50 -7.17 -17.85
C MET A 88 7.62 -7.42 -16.34
N ASN A 89 6.60 -7.06 -15.56
CA ASN A 89 6.47 -7.48 -14.18
C ASN A 89 6.13 -8.98 -14.14
N ALA A 90 7.06 -9.81 -14.58
CA ALA A 90 6.92 -11.25 -14.78
C ALA A 90 7.05 -12.05 -13.47
N PHE A 91 7.04 -11.39 -12.31
CA PHE A 91 6.95 -12.08 -11.04
C PHE A 91 5.88 -11.38 -10.22
N SER A 92 4.83 -12.14 -9.88
CA SER A 92 3.98 -11.83 -8.74
C SER A 92 4.91 -11.58 -7.57
N ALA A 93 5.19 -10.32 -7.28
CA ALA A 93 5.98 -9.96 -6.11
C ALA A 93 5.30 -10.60 -4.90
N ASP A 94 6.07 -11.04 -3.90
CA ASP A 94 5.50 -11.66 -2.70
C ASP A 94 4.41 -10.76 -2.08
N ALA A 95 4.56 -9.44 -2.20
CA ALA A 95 3.54 -8.46 -1.83
C ALA A 95 2.19 -8.63 -2.56
N GLU A 96 2.17 -8.94 -3.85
CA GLU A 96 0.93 -9.20 -4.58
C GLU A 96 0.34 -10.56 -4.23
N LYS A 97 1.21 -11.57 -3.97
CA LYS A 97 0.77 -12.87 -3.47
C LYS A 97 0.08 -12.74 -2.11
N ASP A 98 0.67 -11.97 -1.20
CA ASP A 98 0.11 -11.67 0.11
C ASP A 98 -1.21 -10.91 -0.02
N ARG A 99 -1.28 -9.90 -0.92
CA ARG A 99 -2.51 -9.16 -1.20
C ARG A 99 -3.63 -10.08 -1.69
N LEU A 100 -3.33 -10.95 -2.65
CA LEU A 100 -4.32 -11.89 -3.20
C LEU A 100 -4.77 -12.92 -2.16
N SER A 101 -3.85 -13.46 -1.36
CA SER A 101 -4.16 -14.35 -0.23
C SER A 101 -5.16 -13.70 0.71
N GLU A 102 -4.94 -12.43 1.06
CA GLU A 102 -5.81 -11.66 1.94
C GLU A 102 -7.21 -11.44 1.34
N VAL A 103 -7.27 -11.12 0.04
CA VAL A 103 -8.54 -10.94 -0.70
C VAL A 103 -9.35 -12.23 -0.72
N PHE A 104 -8.73 -13.38 -1.00
CA PHE A 104 -9.42 -14.66 -1.00
C PHE A 104 -9.92 -15.07 0.38
N THR A 105 -9.14 -14.77 1.42
CA THR A 105 -9.45 -15.15 2.80
C THR A 105 -10.57 -14.29 3.40
N HIS A 106 -10.56 -12.97 3.15
CA HIS A 106 -11.43 -12.03 3.88
C HIS A 106 -12.54 -11.40 3.04
N LYS A 107 -12.30 -11.16 1.75
CA LYS A 107 -13.33 -10.55 0.87
C LYS A 107 -14.21 -11.57 0.18
N GLY A 108 -13.82 -12.85 0.17
CA GLY A 108 -14.56 -13.92 -0.50
C GLY A 108 -14.55 -13.71 -2.00
N GLY A 109 -13.49 -14.19 -2.67
CA GLY A 109 -13.50 -14.27 -4.12
C GLY A 109 -14.58 -15.26 -4.61
N ARG A 110 -14.97 -15.19 -5.88
CA ARG A 110 -15.89 -16.17 -6.51
C ARG A 110 -15.38 -17.63 -6.50
N ALA A 111 -14.18 -17.87 -6.01
CA ALA A 111 -13.51 -19.17 -6.04
C ALA A 111 -13.88 -20.08 -4.87
N LEU A 112 -14.43 -19.56 -3.77
CA LEU A 112 -14.80 -20.35 -2.58
C LEU A 112 -16.26 -20.09 -2.16
N PRO A 113 -16.99 -21.12 -1.70
CA PRO A 113 -18.31 -20.95 -1.09
C PRO A 113 -18.27 -19.99 0.11
N SER A 114 -19.35 -19.22 0.32
CA SER A 114 -19.47 -18.24 1.40
C SER A 114 -19.28 -18.82 2.79
N GLU A 115 -19.59 -20.12 2.96
CA GLU A 115 -19.48 -20.87 4.21
C GLU A 115 -18.02 -21.20 4.58
N LEU A 116 -17.12 -21.23 3.58
CA LEU A 116 -15.69 -21.52 3.74
C LEU A 116 -14.83 -20.26 3.74
N THR A 117 -15.46 -19.08 3.65
CA THR A 117 -14.78 -17.79 3.75
C THR A 117 -14.83 -17.34 5.21
N HIS A 118 -13.74 -16.79 5.74
CA HIS A 118 -13.78 -16.13 7.05
C HIS A 118 -14.87 -15.04 7.07
N PRO A 119 -15.42 -14.67 8.25
CA PRO A 119 -16.50 -13.69 8.33
C PRO A 119 -16.16 -12.45 7.51
N VAL A 120 -17.06 -12.10 6.59
CA VAL A 120 -16.87 -11.01 5.62
C VAL A 120 -16.57 -9.74 6.39
N GLY A 121 -15.32 -9.30 6.30
CA GLY A 121 -14.79 -8.17 7.04
C GLY A 121 -13.77 -7.40 6.20
N PRO A 122 -13.43 -6.17 6.59
CA PRO A 122 -12.38 -5.42 5.91
C PRO A 122 -11.07 -6.20 5.99
N ALA A 123 -10.39 -6.32 4.84
CA ALA A 123 -9.15 -7.05 4.76
C ALA A 123 -8.07 -6.35 5.62
N PRO A 124 -7.20 -7.08 6.35
CA PRO A 124 -6.16 -6.48 7.21
C PRO A 124 -5.30 -5.37 6.57
N SER A 125 -4.93 -5.50 5.31
CA SER A 125 -4.26 -4.47 4.49
C SER A 125 -5.11 -3.21 4.34
N GLU A 126 -6.42 -3.35 4.13
CA GLU A 126 -7.36 -2.25 4.04
C GLU A 126 -7.52 -1.55 5.39
N VAL A 127 -7.57 -2.31 6.49
CA VAL A 127 -7.59 -1.74 7.85
C VAL A 127 -6.31 -0.94 8.10
N ARG A 128 -5.14 -1.50 7.77
CA ARG A 128 -3.84 -0.82 7.91
C ARG A 128 -3.78 0.46 7.08
N GLN A 129 -4.26 0.43 5.84
CA GLN A 129 -4.32 1.61 4.97
C GLN A 129 -5.25 2.68 5.51
N ARG A 130 -6.45 2.31 6.00
CA ARG A 130 -7.38 3.25 6.62
C ARG A 130 -6.78 3.91 7.85
N VAL A 131 -6.10 3.15 8.71
CA VAL A 131 -5.43 3.68 9.90
C VAL A 131 -4.28 4.63 9.51
N ALA A 132 -3.48 4.25 8.52
CA ALA A 132 -2.38 5.10 8.03
C ALA A 132 -2.88 6.41 7.41
N GLU A 133 -3.94 6.35 6.59
CA GLU A 133 -4.54 7.54 5.99
C GLU A 133 -5.21 8.42 7.05
N GLN A 134 -5.92 7.82 8.01
CA GLN A 134 -6.52 8.54 9.13
C GLN A 134 -5.45 9.28 9.93
N ARG A 135 -4.33 8.61 10.22
CA ARG A 135 -3.18 9.23 10.88
C ARG A 135 -2.62 10.39 10.06
N ARG A 136 -2.47 10.23 8.74
CA ARG A 136 -2.01 11.31 7.84
C ARG A 136 -2.95 12.52 7.88
N ILE A 137 -4.26 12.27 7.89
CA ILE A 137 -5.29 13.31 7.99
C ILE A 137 -5.20 14.02 9.34
N ASP A 138 -5.03 13.27 10.43
CA ASP A 138 -4.95 13.81 11.78
C ASP A 138 -3.66 14.62 12.00
N GLU A 139 -2.53 14.16 11.47
CA GLU A 139 -1.27 14.91 11.41
C GLU A 139 -1.46 16.22 10.62
N ALA A 140 -2.06 16.15 9.42
CA ALA A 140 -2.33 17.36 8.63
C ALA A 140 -3.31 18.33 9.33
N ARG A 141 -4.31 17.82 10.04
CA ARG A 141 -5.24 18.62 10.85
C ARG A 141 -4.53 19.26 12.03
N ALA A 142 -3.63 18.53 12.70
CA ALA A 142 -2.84 19.02 13.81
C ALA A 142 -1.90 20.15 13.36
N THR A 143 -1.18 19.97 12.25
CA THR A 143 -0.35 21.03 11.67
C THR A 143 -1.15 22.29 11.34
N ARG A 144 -2.38 22.14 10.81
CA ARG A 144 -3.27 23.29 10.56
C ARG A 144 -3.71 23.98 11.86
N ARG A 145 -4.04 23.22 12.91
CA ARG A 145 -4.39 23.75 14.24
C ARG A 145 -3.20 24.48 14.89
N ALA A 146 -2.00 23.91 14.81
CA ALA A 146 -0.77 24.51 15.31
C ALA A 146 -0.50 25.89 14.69
N ARG A 147 -0.71 26.02 13.38
CA ARG A 147 -0.56 27.31 12.65
C ARG A 147 -1.57 28.37 13.08
N LEU A 148 -2.77 27.99 13.51
CA LEU A 148 -3.81 28.92 13.94
C LEU A 148 -3.64 29.37 15.41
N ASN A 149 -3.05 28.52 16.27
CA ASN A 149 -2.85 28.80 17.70
C ASN A 149 -1.44 29.32 18.04
N GLY A 150 -0.77 30.03 17.13
CA GLY A 150 0.52 30.67 17.42
C GLY A 150 1.75 29.74 17.37
N GLY A 151 1.69 28.62 16.64
CA GLY A 151 2.86 27.81 16.33
C GLY A 151 3.23 26.74 17.36
N VAL A 152 2.44 26.58 18.43
CA VAL A 152 2.61 25.46 19.37
C VAL A 152 1.93 24.24 18.76
N ASP A 153 2.71 23.29 18.28
CA ASP A 153 2.22 22.02 17.75
C ASP A 153 1.77 21.11 18.90
N PRO A 154 0.46 20.86 19.09
CA PRO A 154 -0.02 19.95 20.16
C PRO A 154 0.34 18.49 19.90
N LEU A 155 0.93 18.19 18.74
CA LEU A 155 1.44 16.89 18.31
C LEU A 155 2.95 16.90 18.06
N ALA A 156 3.66 17.96 18.45
CA ALA A 156 5.08 17.84 18.70
C ALA A 156 5.23 16.66 19.66
N LYS A 157 5.77 15.55 19.13
CA LYS A 157 6.20 14.45 19.98
C LYS A 157 7.00 15.12 21.09
N PRO A 158 6.64 14.96 22.38
CA PRO A 158 7.57 15.34 23.44
C PRO A 158 8.88 14.70 23.00
N ASP A 159 9.93 15.52 22.86
CA ASP A 159 11.23 15.10 22.34
C ASP A 159 11.47 13.68 22.80
N ALA A 160 11.52 12.74 21.83
CA ALA A 160 11.58 11.31 22.12
C ALA A 160 12.59 11.15 23.25
N PRO A 161 12.21 10.56 24.41
CA PRO A 161 12.97 10.68 25.64
C PRO A 161 14.42 10.39 25.31
N ALA A 162 15.23 11.43 25.43
CA ALA A 162 16.65 11.38 25.15
C ALA A 162 17.17 10.20 25.97
N PHE A 163 17.69 9.19 25.27
CA PHE A 163 18.27 8.01 25.91
C PHE A 163 17.22 7.19 26.70
N VAL A 164 16.65 6.16 26.07
CA VAL A 164 16.04 5.08 26.85
C VAL A 164 17.20 4.42 27.59
N ASP A 165 17.45 4.87 28.82
CA ASP A 165 18.51 4.40 29.68
C ASP A 165 18.43 2.87 29.72
N GLU A 166 19.51 2.15 29.39
CA GLU A 166 19.51 0.68 29.32
C GLU A 166 18.95 0.04 30.60
N ARG A 167 19.07 0.76 31.73
CA ARG A 167 18.41 0.46 33.00
C ARG A 167 16.90 0.25 32.87
N THR A 168 16.19 1.13 32.16
CA THR A 168 14.74 1.00 31.96
C THR A 168 14.36 -0.24 31.15
N HIS A 169 15.21 -0.67 30.21
CA HIS A 169 14.97 -1.90 29.46
C HIS A 169 15.17 -3.15 30.33
N ASN A 170 16.25 -3.17 31.12
CA ASN A 170 16.53 -4.25 32.06
C ASN A 170 15.46 -4.34 33.16
N ASP A 171 14.93 -3.20 33.61
CA ASP A 171 13.83 -3.15 34.58
C ASP A 171 12.53 -3.74 33.99
N MET A 172 12.15 -3.35 32.77
CA MET A 172 10.98 -3.93 32.09
C MET A 172 11.15 -5.44 31.88
N LEU A 173 12.35 -5.88 31.50
CA LEU A 173 12.65 -7.30 31.30
C LEU A 173 12.63 -8.07 32.64
N PHE A 174 13.13 -7.47 33.72
CA PHE A 174 13.07 -8.03 35.06
C PHE A 174 11.62 -8.23 35.48
N ASP A 175 10.78 -7.20 35.35
CA ASP A 175 9.37 -7.24 35.73
C ASP A 175 8.59 -8.29 34.91
N GLN A 176 8.89 -8.41 33.62
CA GLN A 176 8.32 -9.45 32.77
C GLN A 176 8.70 -10.85 33.27
N ILE A 177 10.00 -11.13 33.47
CA ILE A 177 10.43 -12.47 33.93
C ILE A 177 9.88 -12.78 35.31
N TYR A 178 9.78 -11.79 36.20
CA TYR A 178 9.17 -11.96 37.52
C TYR A 178 7.68 -12.28 37.44
N SER A 179 6.92 -11.64 36.54
CA SER A 179 5.52 -11.99 36.29
C SER A 179 5.37 -13.44 35.80
N GLU A 180 6.24 -13.89 34.89
CA GLU A 180 6.24 -15.29 34.43
C GLU A 180 6.54 -16.26 35.58
N VAL A 181 7.44 -15.93 36.50
CA VAL A 181 7.71 -16.76 37.69
C VAL A 181 6.46 -16.88 38.57
N LYS A 182 5.74 -15.77 38.81
CA LYS A 182 4.47 -15.77 39.55
C LYS A 182 3.42 -16.65 38.87
N ASP A 183 3.25 -16.53 37.57
CA ASP A 183 2.29 -17.33 36.80
C ASP A 183 2.63 -18.82 36.87
N ARG A 184 3.92 -19.17 36.75
CA ARG A 184 4.38 -20.57 36.85
C ARG A 184 4.16 -21.14 38.25
N ARG A 185 4.33 -20.32 39.29
CA ARG A 185 4.05 -20.76 40.66
C ARG A 185 2.56 -20.98 40.88
N SER A 186 1.72 -20.05 40.44
CA SER A 186 0.26 -20.22 40.48
C SER A 186 -0.20 -21.45 39.71
N HIS A 187 0.38 -21.71 38.54
CA HIS A 187 0.12 -22.93 37.76
C HIS A 187 0.57 -24.19 38.50
N GLN A 188 1.74 -24.17 39.17
CA GLN A 188 2.19 -25.29 39.99
C GLN A 188 1.17 -25.59 41.10
N ASP A 189 0.73 -24.57 41.84
CA ASP A 189 -0.23 -24.71 42.94
C ASP A 189 -1.58 -25.25 42.43
N ALA A 190 -2.06 -24.76 41.28
CA ALA A 190 -3.28 -25.26 40.64
C ALA A 190 -3.15 -26.73 40.20
N MET A 191 -1.99 -27.11 39.63
CA MET A 191 -1.72 -28.49 39.26
C MET A 191 -1.61 -29.41 40.46
N GLU A 192 -1.02 -28.95 41.57
CA GLU A 192 -0.95 -29.71 42.82
C GLU A 192 -2.35 -29.92 43.42
N ALA A 193 -3.19 -28.89 43.41
CA ALA A 193 -4.60 -28.99 43.83
C ALA A 193 -5.40 -29.98 42.96
N ALA A 194 -5.09 -30.09 41.67
CA ALA A 194 -5.70 -31.05 40.75
C ALA A 194 -5.14 -32.48 40.86
N GLY A 195 -4.20 -32.74 41.78
CA GLY A 195 -3.56 -34.07 41.93
C GLY A 195 -2.43 -34.34 40.93
N GLY A 196 -1.79 -33.29 40.42
CA GLY A 196 -0.67 -33.38 39.50
C GLY A 196 0.50 -34.20 40.06
N GLY A 197 1.08 -35.03 39.19
CA GLY A 197 2.16 -35.96 39.56
C GLY A 197 3.47 -35.28 39.97
N LYS A 198 4.44 -36.10 40.40
CA LYS A 198 5.80 -35.63 40.71
C LYS A 198 6.52 -35.03 39.50
N GLU A 199 6.24 -35.56 38.31
CA GLU A 199 6.87 -35.13 37.06
C GLU A 199 6.49 -33.69 36.66
N THR A 200 5.22 -33.33 36.74
CA THR A 200 4.74 -31.97 36.42
C THR A 200 5.31 -30.93 37.39
N ARG A 201 5.43 -31.30 38.67
CA ARG A 201 6.10 -30.47 39.69
C ARG A 201 7.57 -30.25 39.38
N GLN A 202 8.30 -31.32 39.07
CA GLN A 202 9.73 -31.21 38.71
C GLN A 202 9.95 -30.36 37.47
N LYS A 203 9.13 -30.54 36.43
CA LYS A 203 9.20 -29.73 35.21
C LYS A 203 8.96 -28.25 35.51
N THR A 204 7.91 -27.93 36.25
CA THR A 204 7.58 -26.53 36.59
C THR A 204 8.64 -25.91 37.50
N ALA A 205 9.17 -26.67 38.45
CA ALA A 205 10.27 -26.22 39.31
C ALA A 205 11.55 -25.93 38.52
N ALA A 206 11.88 -26.73 37.49
CA ALA A 206 13.02 -26.47 36.61
C ALA A 206 12.84 -25.18 35.79
N GLU A 207 11.63 -24.93 35.28
CA GLU A 207 11.29 -23.69 34.57
C GLU A 207 11.39 -22.45 35.46
N ILE A 208 10.91 -22.55 36.71
CA ILE A 208 11.03 -21.49 37.72
C ILE A 208 12.51 -21.23 38.04
N SER A 209 13.28 -22.29 38.28
CA SER A 209 14.71 -22.20 38.59
C SER A 209 15.51 -21.54 37.46
N SER A 210 15.22 -21.90 36.21
CA SER A 210 15.84 -21.28 35.03
C SER A 210 15.54 -19.77 34.94
N ARG A 211 14.32 -19.35 35.27
CA ARG A 211 13.93 -17.94 35.26
C ARG A 211 14.53 -17.14 36.41
N LEU A 212 14.57 -17.71 37.62
CA LEU A 212 15.26 -17.09 38.76
C LEU A 212 16.75 -16.89 38.48
N SER A 213 17.39 -17.84 37.80
CA SER A 213 18.78 -17.67 37.33
C SER A 213 18.92 -16.49 36.37
N LYS A 214 17.97 -16.28 35.45
CA LYS A 214 17.97 -15.11 34.56
C LYS A 214 17.76 -13.79 35.32
N LEU A 215 16.84 -13.75 36.29
CA LEU A 215 16.64 -12.57 37.15
C LEU A 215 17.92 -12.21 37.90
N SER A 216 18.63 -13.21 38.43
CA SER A 216 19.90 -13.00 39.12
C SER A 216 21.00 -12.43 38.23
N VAL A 217 20.94 -12.63 36.91
CA VAL A 217 21.89 -12.03 35.95
C VAL A 217 21.55 -10.56 35.69
N LEU A 218 20.26 -10.21 35.70
CA LEU A 218 19.78 -8.84 35.46
C LEU A 218 19.99 -7.94 36.70
N ASP A 219 19.50 -8.37 37.85
CA ASP A 219 19.63 -7.66 39.12
C ASP A 219 19.71 -8.66 40.29
N PRO A 220 20.93 -8.95 40.80
CA PRO A 220 21.12 -9.89 41.91
C PRO A 220 20.40 -9.48 43.20
N GLY A 221 20.27 -8.17 43.46
CA GLY A 221 19.66 -7.64 44.68
C GLY A 221 18.16 -7.88 44.68
N ARG A 222 17.47 -7.42 43.64
CA ARG A 222 16.03 -7.65 43.47
C ARG A 222 15.69 -9.14 43.33
N ALA A 223 16.55 -9.92 42.67
CA ALA A 223 16.34 -11.37 42.53
C ALA A 223 16.37 -12.09 43.89
N ALA A 224 17.23 -11.67 44.82
CA ALA A 224 17.28 -12.23 46.17
C ALA A 224 15.97 -11.97 46.94
N GLU A 225 15.43 -10.75 46.86
CA GLU A 225 14.13 -10.40 47.47
C GLU A 225 12.99 -11.25 46.92
N VAL A 226 12.96 -11.47 45.60
CA VAL A 226 11.98 -12.34 44.94
C VAL A 226 12.06 -13.78 45.45
N VAL A 227 13.28 -14.31 45.64
CA VAL A 227 13.46 -15.66 46.18
C VAL A 227 12.91 -15.74 47.60
N VAL A 228 13.24 -14.77 48.47
CA VAL A 228 12.71 -14.70 49.84
C VAL A 228 11.18 -14.67 49.83
N GLU A 229 10.57 -13.79 49.04
CA GLU A 229 9.11 -13.67 48.92
C GLU A 229 8.42 -14.99 48.52
N MET A 230 9.07 -15.78 47.66
CA MET A 230 8.51 -17.04 47.14
C MET A 230 8.60 -18.20 48.15
N TYR A 231 9.60 -18.19 49.04
CA TYR A 231 9.80 -19.27 50.02
C TYR A 231 9.20 -18.95 51.40
N ASP A 232 8.96 -17.68 51.72
CA ASP A 232 8.37 -17.27 52.99
C ASP A 232 6.83 -17.42 53.05
N LYS A 233 6.15 -17.60 51.90
CA LYS A 233 4.68 -17.83 51.85
C LYS A 233 4.25 -19.27 52.20
N LYS A 234 5.00 -19.97 53.06
CA LYS A 234 4.59 -21.28 53.60
C LYS A 234 3.77 -21.13 54.88
#